data_AF-A0AAP0X456-F1
#
_entry.id   AF-A0AAP0X456-F1
#
_cell.length_a   1.000
_cell.length_b   1.000
_cell.length_c   1.000
_cell.angle_alpha   90.00
_cell.angle_beta   90.00
_cell.angle_gamma   90.00
#
_symmetry.space_group_name_H-M   'P 1'
#
loop_
_entity.id
_entity.type
_entity.pdbx_description
1 polymer ?
#
loop_
_entity_poly.entity_id
_entity_poly.type
_entity_poly.pdbx_seq_one_letter_code
_entity_poly.pdbx_strand_id
1 'polypeptide(L)'
;MEGFFKLISYYQTQSEPAYCGLASISMVLNALAIDPGRKWKGPWRWFSDSMLDCYEPLSKIKVEGISFGKVACLAHCNGAEVQTFRTNESTIDEFQKYMISCTSSEDCHMITSYHRAHFKQTGTGHFSPIGGYHPLGGIWF
;
A
#
# COMPACT_ATOMS: atom_id res chain seq x y z
N MET A 1 -1.68 -5.81 -16.53
CA MET A 1 -2.13 -4.48 -16.08
C MET A 1 -3.45 -4.56 -15.31
N GLU A 2 -3.92 -5.77 -14.95
CA GLU A 2 -5.17 -5.95 -14.20
C GLU A 2 -5.14 -5.23 -12.85
N GLY A 3 -4.00 -5.27 -12.15
CA GLY A 3 -3.83 -4.60 -10.86
C GLY A 3 -4.10 -3.09 -10.91
N PHE A 4 -3.76 -2.42 -12.03
CA PHE A 4 -4.00 -1.00 -12.22
C PHE A 4 -5.49 -0.66 -12.16
N PHE A 5 -6.34 -1.42 -12.88
CA PHE A 5 -7.77 -1.12 -12.98
C PHE A 5 -8.52 -1.30 -11.66
N LYS A 6 -8.09 -2.26 -10.82
CA LYS A 6 -8.58 -2.37 -9.44
C LYS A 6 -8.13 -1.18 -8.60
N LEU A 7 -6.82 -0.88 -8.58
CA LEU A 7 -6.25 0.14 -7.71
C LEU A 7 -6.73 1.55 -8.05
N ILE A 8 -6.88 1.89 -9.34
CA ILE A 8 -7.30 3.23 -9.78
C ILE A 8 -8.71 3.57 -9.31
N SER A 9 -9.58 2.56 -9.16
CA SER A 9 -10.96 2.72 -8.66
C SER A 9 -10.99 3.19 -7.20
N TYR A 10 -9.90 3.00 -6.47
CA TYR A 10 -9.76 3.38 -5.06
C TYR A 10 -8.63 4.40 -4.84
N TYR A 11 -8.07 4.97 -5.91
CA TYR A 11 -6.99 5.93 -5.81
C TYR A 11 -7.41 7.14 -4.98
N GLN A 12 -6.56 7.49 -4.01
CA GLN A 12 -6.84 8.56 -3.06
C GLN A 12 -5.57 9.31 -2.68
N THR A 13 -5.76 10.57 -2.33
CA THR A 13 -4.71 11.38 -1.69
C THR A 13 -4.58 10.97 -0.22
N GLN A 14 -3.35 10.84 0.27
CA GLN A 14 -3.10 10.68 1.71
C GLN A 14 -3.67 11.88 2.50
N SER A 15 -4.45 11.64 3.55
CA SER A 15 -5.12 12.72 4.29
C SER A 15 -4.16 13.59 5.10
N GLU A 16 -3.00 13.05 5.45
CA GLU A 16 -1.93 13.72 6.19
C GLU A 16 -0.58 13.48 5.51
N PRO A 17 0.41 14.39 5.63
CA PRO A 17 1.73 14.22 5.03
C PRO A 17 2.46 12.93 5.43
N ALA A 18 2.16 12.39 6.61
CA ALA A 18 2.77 11.17 7.15
C ALA A 18 1.95 9.89 6.85
N TYR A 19 0.79 9.98 6.20
CA TYR A 19 -0.16 8.87 6.03
C TYR A 19 0.01 8.05 4.74
N CYS A 20 1.10 8.23 3.99
CA CYS A 20 1.31 7.49 2.75
C CYS A 20 1.15 5.95 2.89
N GLY A 21 1.61 5.37 4.00
CA GLY A 21 1.42 3.93 4.27
C GLY A 21 -0.05 3.56 4.51
N LEU A 22 -0.80 4.38 5.23
CA LEU A 22 -2.21 4.14 5.55
C LEU A 22 -3.09 4.33 4.30
N ALA A 23 -2.81 5.35 3.50
CA ALA A 23 -3.46 5.56 2.22
C ALA A 23 -3.21 4.36 1.28
N SER A 24 -1.96 3.88 1.20
CA SER A 24 -1.60 2.71 0.39
C SER A 24 -2.34 1.43 0.83
N ILE A 25 -2.39 1.18 2.14
CA ILE A 25 -3.11 0.01 2.69
C ILE A 25 -4.60 0.11 2.40
N SER A 26 -5.24 1.24 2.71
CA SER A 26 -6.68 1.41 2.48
C SER A 26 -7.05 1.28 1.00
N MET A 27 -6.21 1.76 0.07
CA MET A 27 -6.38 1.50 -1.36
C MET A 27 -6.38 0.00 -1.67
N VAL A 28 -5.37 -0.73 -1.20
CA VAL A 28 -5.22 -2.17 -1.47
C VAL A 28 -6.33 -3.00 -0.81
N LEU A 29 -6.71 -2.72 0.44
CA LEU A 29 -7.79 -3.44 1.12
C LEU A 29 -9.13 -3.26 0.40
N ASN A 30 -9.43 -2.05 -0.07
CA ASN A 30 -10.63 -1.79 -0.87
C ASN A 30 -10.56 -2.47 -2.25
N ALA A 31 -9.37 -2.49 -2.89
CA ALA A 31 -9.16 -3.18 -4.16
C ALA A 31 -9.38 -4.70 -4.06
N LEU A 32 -8.98 -5.30 -2.93
CA LEU A 32 -9.24 -6.69 -2.57
C LEU A 32 -10.67 -6.95 -2.06
N ALA A 33 -11.53 -5.93 -2.03
CA ALA A 33 -12.91 -6.01 -1.53
C ALA A 33 -13.04 -6.57 -0.10
N ILE A 34 -12.04 -6.32 0.76
CA ILE A 34 -12.07 -6.72 2.16
C ILE A 34 -13.07 -5.82 2.92
N ASP A 35 -13.97 -6.43 3.69
CA ASP A 35 -14.95 -5.69 4.49
C ASP A 35 -14.29 -5.14 5.77
N PRO A 36 -14.30 -3.80 5.99
CA PRO A 36 -13.74 -3.22 7.21
C PRO A 36 -14.53 -3.60 8.48
N GLY A 37 -15.71 -4.22 8.36
CA GLY A 37 -16.55 -4.60 9.51
C GLY A 37 -17.16 -3.41 10.25
N ARG A 38 -16.91 -2.19 9.78
CA ARG A 38 -17.43 -0.93 10.32
C ARG A 38 -17.81 0.05 9.20
N LYS A 39 -18.70 0.99 9.53
CA LYS A 39 -19.16 2.02 8.59
C LYS A 39 -18.11 3.12 8.42
N TRP A 40 -17.95 3.60 7.19
CA TRP A 40 -17.17 4.79 6.87
C TRP A 40 -18.02 6.04 6.80
N LYS A 41 -19.02 6.03 5.91
CA LYS A 41 -19.91 7.18 5.65
C LYS A 41 -21.32 6.65 5.42
N GLY A 42 -22.28 7.01 6.27
CA GLY A 42 -23.66 6.52 6.13
C GLY A 42 -23.73 4.98 6.12
N PRO A 43 -24.37 4.35 5.11
CA PRO A 43 -24.41 2.89 4.99
C PRO A 43 -23.11 2.27 4.42
N TRP A 44 -22.19 3.09 3.89
CA TRP A 44 -21.01 2.61 3.16
C TRP A 44 -19.93 2.07 4.10
N ARG A 45 -19.34 0.93 3.71
CA ARG A 45 -18.26 0.25 4.43
C ARG A 45 -17.04 0.14 3.51
N TRP A 46 -16.15 1.12 3.64
CA TRP A 46 -14.89 1.19 2.90
C TRP A 46 -13.76 1.58 3.85
N PHE A 47 -12.56 1.11 3.58
CA PHE A 47 -11.38 1.58 4.30
C PHE A 47 -11.06 3.02 3.91
N SER A 48 -10.71 3.81 4.92
CA SER A 48 -10.01 5.09 4.79
C SER A 48 -8.75 5.01 5.64
N ASP A 49 -7.72 5.78 5.30
CA ASP A 49 -6.51 5.94 6.11
C ASP A 49 -6.80 6.30 7.58
N SER A 50 -7.86 7.05 7.85
CA SER A 50 -8.37 7.35 9.21
C SER A 50 -8.91 6.15 10.01
N MET A 51 -8.98 4.97 9.41
CA MET A 51 -9.45 3.73 10.05
C MET A 51 -8.32 2.73 10.35
N LEU A 52 -7.06 3.12 10.23
CA LEU A 52 -5.94 2.18 10.32
C LEU A 52 -5.16 2.43 11.61
N ASP A 53 -5.78 2.11 12.74
CA ASP A 53 -5.32 2.37 14.10
C ASP A 53 -4.94 1.10 14.89
N CYS A 54 -4.73 -0.05 14.22
CA CYS A 54 -4.35 -1.30 14.87
C CYS A 54 -2.99 -1.16 15.57
N TYR A 55 -2.99 -1.17 16.90
CA TYR A 55 -1.80 -1.13 17.78
C TYR A 55 -0.91 0.12 17.66
N GLU A 56 -1.27 1.13 16.87
CA GLU A 56 -0.55 2.39 16.78
C GLU A 56 -1.54 3.56 16.65
N PRO A 57 -1.53 4.54 17.58
CA PRO A 57 -2.43 5.68 17.51
C PRO A 57 -2.16 6.53 16.27
N LEU A 58 -3.23 6.93 15.57
CA LEU A 58 -3.17 7.84 14.42
C LEU A 58 -2.44 9.15 14.73
N SER A 59 -2.58 9.67 15.96
CA SER A 59 -1.89 10.88 16.41
C SER A 59 -0.37 10.74 16.35
N LYS A 60 0.18 9.56 16.61
CA LYS A 60 1.60 9.27 16.52
C LYS A 60 2.03 9.06 15.07
N ILE A 61 1.26 8.30 14.29
CA ILE A 61 1.52 8.10 12.86
C ILE A 61 1.53 9.44 12.13
N LYS A 62 0.68 10.39 12.52
CA LYS A 62 0.60 11.72 11.91
C LYS A 62 1.90 12.52 12.07
N VAL A 63 2.67 12.27 13.13
CA VAL A 63 3.93 12.97 13.42
C VAL A 63 5.13 12.19 12.87
N GLU A 64 5.18 10.88 13.11
CA GLU A 64 6.36 10.05 12.84
C GLU A 64 6.30 9.28 11.52
N GLY A 65 5.11 9.19 10.91
CA GLY A 65 4.85 8.23 9.84
C GLY A 65 4.73 6.80 10.36
N ILE A 66 4.96 5.85 9.47
CA ILE A 66 4.82 4.42 9.77
C ILE A 66 5.99 3.63 9.20
N SER A 67 6.44 2.60 9.94
CA SER A 67 7.52 1.72 9.51
C SER A 67 7.00 0.55 8.67
N PHE A 68 7.90 -0.07 7.89
CA PHE A 68 7.59 -1.24 7.06
C PHE A 68 6.87 -2.36 7.82
N GLY A 69 7.39 -2.73 9.00
CA GLY A 69 6.78 -3.80 9.81
C GLY A 69 5.38 -3.43 10.33
N LYS A 70 5.15 -2.17 10.66
CA LYS A 70 3.82 -1.69 11.08
C LYS A 70 2.83 -1.65 9.92
N VAL A 71 3.27 -1.28 8.71
CA VAL A 71 2.44 -1.37 7.49
C VAL A 71 1.97 -2.80 7.25
N ALA A 72 2.88 -3.78 7.34
CA ALA A 72 2.53 -5.19 7.20
C ALA A 72 1.55 -5.67 8.29
N CYS A 73 1.81 -5.29 9.55
CA CYS A 73 0.92 -5.60 10.68
C CYS A 73 -0.48 -5.01 10.48
N LEU A 74 -0.59 -3.73 10.08
CA LEU A 74 -1.87 -3.09 9.80
C LEU A 74 -2.65 -3.80 8.69
N ALA A 75 -2.00 -4.17 7.59
CA ALA A 75 -2.66 -4.92 6.51
C ALA A 75 -3.20 -6.27 7.01
N HIS A 76 -2.38 -7.00 7.78
CA HIS A 76 -2.79 -8.27 8.37
C HIS A 76 -3.93 -8.14 9.39
N CYS A 77 -3.84 -7.16 10.30
CA CYS A 77 -4.91 -6.84 11.27
C CYS A 77 -6.27 -6.61 10.61
N ASN A 78 -6.26 -6.07 9.39
CA ASN A 78 -7.47 -5.70 8.66
C ASN A 78 -7.89 -6.78 7.64
N GLY A 79 -7.38 -8.01 7.79
CA GLY A 79 -7.91 -9.19 7.10
C GLY A 79 -7.19 -9.58 5.80
N ALA A 80 -6.10 -8.90 5.43
CA ALA A 80 -5.30 -9.31 4.28
C ALA A 80 -4.34 -10.46 4.63
N GLU A 81 -4.12 -11.36 3.66
CA GLU A 81 -2.92 -12.20 3.66
C GLU A 81 -1.72 -11.35 3.25
N VAL A 82 -0.63 -11.40 4.02
CA VAL A 82 0.53 -10.51 3.85
C VAL A 82 1.81 -11.31 3.76
N GLN A 83 2.58 -11.07 2.70
CA GLN A 83 3.97 -11.51 2.58
C GLN A 83 4.88 -10.29 2.54
N THR A 84 6.00 -10.35 3.25
CA THR A 84 6.94 -9.23 3.37
C THR A 84 8.32 -9.60 2.86
N PHE A 85 8.91 -8.72 2.04
CA PHE A 85 10.24 -8.89 1.49
C PHE A 85 11.07 -7.65 1.83
N ARG A 86 12.05 -7.78 2.73
CA ARG A 86 13.00 -6.70 3.01
C ARG A 86 14.16 -6.78 2.02
N THR A 87 14.69 -5.63 1.64
CA THR A 87 15.77 -5.53 0.65
C THR A 87 17.05 -6.28 1.03
N ASN A 88 17.32 -6.49 2.32
CA ASN A 88 18.45 -7.26 2.83
C ASN A 88 18.16 -8.77 2.96
N GLU A 89 16.92 -9.20 2.71
CA GLU A 89 16.41 -10.56 2.89
C GLU A 89 15.83 -11.13 1.58
N SER A 90 15.86 -10.35 0.50
CA SER A 90 15.32 -10.73 -0.82
C SER A 90 16.21 -10.24 -1.95
N THR A 91 16.01 -10.81 -3.13
CA THR A 91 16.75 -10.45 -4.36
C THR A 91 15.96 -9.54 -5.28
N ILE A 92 16.65 -8.89 -6.23
CA ILE A 92 15.99 -8.12 -7.28
C ILE A 92 15.12 -8.99 -8.19
N ASP A 93 15.53 -10.24 -8.43
CA ASP A 93 14.80 -11.20 -9.26
C ASP A 93 13.47 -11.59 -8.60
N GLU A 94 13.46 -11.82 -7.28
CA GLU A 94 12.24 -12.04 -6.52
C GLU A 94 11.32 -10.82 -6.56
N PHE A 95 11.88 -9.62 -6.38
CA PHE A 95 11.11 -8.38 -6.48
C PHE A 95 10.43 -8.24 -7.84
N GLN A 96 11.15 -8.47 -8.94
CA GLN A 96 10.58 -8.43 -10.29
C GLN A 96 9.51 -9.51 -10.50
N LYS A 97 9.76 -10.73 -10.01
CA LYS A 97 8.79 -11.84 -10.08
C LYS A 97 7.47 -11.48 -9.41
N TYR A 98 7.50 -10.99 -8.16
CA TYR A 98 6.28 -10.63 -7.42
C TYR A 98 5.58 -9.41 -8.02
N MET A 99 6.34 -8.43 -8.49
CA MET A 99 5.76 -7.27 -9.17
C MET A 99 5.00 -7.67 -10.44
N ILE A 100 5.59 -8.50 -11.30
CA ILE A 100 4.92 -9.00 -12.52
C ILE A 100 3.66 -9.79 -12.14
N SER A 101 3.76 -10.66 -11.13
CA SER A 101 2.63 -11.45 -10.64
C SER A 101 1.47 -10.57 -10.16
N CYS A 102 1.73 -9.60 -9.28
CA CYS A 102 0.66 -8.80 -8.68
C CYS A 102 0.14 -7.70 -9.62
N THR A 103 0.94 -7.18 -10.54
CA THR A 103 0.44 -6.25 -11.59
C THR A 103 -0.36 -6.95 -12.70
N SER A 104 -0.32 -8.28 -12.73
CA SER A 104 -1.10 -9.14 -13.65
C SER A 104 -2.28 -9.82 -12.98
N SER A 105 -2.57 -9.50 -11.71
CA SER A 105 -3.65 -10.08 -10.93
C SER A 105 -4.63 -9.01 -10.45
N GLU A 106 -5.89 -9.42 -10.25
CA GLU A 106 -6.91 -8.62 -9.57
C GLU A 106 -6.94 -8.84 -8.06
N ASP A 107 -6.38 -9.96 -7.59
CA ASP A 107 -6.50 -10.43 -6.20
C ASP A 107 -5.15 -10.39 -5.44
N CYS A 108 -4.08 -9.93 -6.09
CA CYS A 108 -2.81 -9.62 -5.43
C CYS A 108 -2.38 -8.20 -5.77
N HIS A 109 -1.98 -7.44 -4.76
CA HIS A 109 -1.38 -6.13 -4.94
C HIS A 109 -0.08 -5.99 -4.16
N MET A 110 0.84 -5.21 -4.72
CA MET A 110 2.14 -4.95 -4.11
C MET A 110 2.20 -3.51 -3.62
N ILE A 111 2.57 -3.31 -2.36
CA ILE A 111 2.93 -2.00 -1.80
C ILE A 111 4.45 -1.98 -1.64
N THR A 112 5.08 -0.91 -2.10
CA THR A 112 6.53 -0.71 -1.92
C THR A 112 6.82 0.32 -0.85
N SER A 113 7.95 0.15 -0.15
CA SER A 113 8.56 1.16 0.70
C SER A 113 9.88 1.57 0.07
N TYR A 114 10.07 2.86 -0.18
CA TYR A 114 11.26 3.34 -0.86
C TYR A 114 11.66 4.75 -0.41
N HIS A 115 12.92 5.11 -0.65
CA HIS A 115 13.41 6.45 -0.36
C HIS A 115 13.38 7.31 -1.63
N ARG A 116 12.56 8.36 -1.63
CA ARG A 116 12.29 9.24 -2.77
C ARG A 116 13.53 9.84 -3.43
N ALA A 117 14.57 10.15 -2.66
CA ALA A 117 15.82 10.71 -3.20
C ALA A 117 16.48 9.83 -4.28
N HIS A 118 16.35 8.49 -4.22
CA HIS A 118 16.92 7.60 -5.24
C HIS A 118 16.23 7.75 -6.61
N PHE A 119 14.99 8.27 -6.61
CA PHE A 119 14.21 8.57 -7.80
C PHE A 119 14.22 10.07 -8.14
N LYS A 120 15.11 10.85 -7.53
CA LYS A 120 15.20 12.31 -7.71
C LYS A 120 13.88 13.04 -7.37
N GLN A 121 13.10 12.47 -6.45
CA GLN A 121 11.87 13.06 -5.94
C GLN A 121 12.11 13.76 -4.60
N THR A 122 11.33 14.81 -4.31
CA THR A 122 11.38 15.54 -3.03
C THR A 122 10.81 14.71 -1.89
N GLY A 123 11.53 14.69 -0.76
CA GLY A 123 11.13 13.99 0.47
C GLY A 123 12.03 12.80 0.79
N THR A 124 11.60 12.01 1.78
CA THR A 124 12.38 10.90 2.33
C THR A 124 11.69 9.55 2.03
N GLY A 125 11.37 8.75 3.05
CA GLY A 125 10.68 7.47 2.90
C GLY A 125 9.24 7.66 2.41
N HIS A 126 8.77 6.74 1.57
CA HIS A 126 7.41 6.74 1.05
C HIS A 126 6.88 5.33 0.86
N PHE A 127 5.55 5.21 0.90
CA PHE A 127 4.82 4.01 0.56
C PHE A 127 3.84 4.31 -0.57
N SER A 128 3.75 3.40 -1.53
CA SER A 128 2.73 3.43 -2.59
C SER A 128 2.49 2.03 -3.15
N PRO A 129 1.26 1.70 -3.56
CA PRO A 129 0.99 0.53 -4.39
C PRO A 129 1.73 0.63 -5.74
N ILE A 130 2.00 -0.50 -6.37
CA ILE A 130 2.42 -0.55 -7.78
C ILE A 130 1.20 -0.91 -8.62
N GLY A 131 0.78 0.02 -9.49
CA GLY A 131 -0.33 -0.20 -10.42
C GLY A 131 0.04 -1.07 -11.62
N GLY A 132 1.26 -0.93 -12.16
CA GLY A 132 1.63 -1.61 -13.39
C GLY A 132 3.12 -1.79 -13.61
N TYR A 133 3.46 -2.75 -14.48
CA TYR A 133 4.82 -3.00 -14.95
C TYR A 133 4.85 -2.96 -16.47
N HIS A 134 5.80 -2.23 -17.04
CA HIS A 134 6.08 -2.21 -18.47
C HIS A 134 7.48 -2.80 -18.75
N PRO A 135 7.60 -3.90 -19.50
CA PRO A 135 8.89 -4.58 -19.72
C PRO A 135 10.04 -3.71 -20.26
N LEU A 136 9.72 -2.64 -21.01
CA LEU A 136 10.70 -1.74 -21.63
C LEU A 136 10.82 -0.38 -20.92
N GLY A 137 9.93 -0.08 -19.96
CA GLY A 137 9.82 1.24 -19.33
C GLY A 137 9.80 1.22 -17.81
N GLY A 138 9.82 0.04 -17.18
CA GLY A 138 9.90 -0.13 -15.74
C GLY A 138 8.54 -0.07 -15.03
N ILE A 139 8.55 0.47 -13.80
CA ILE A 139 7.47 0.38 -12.82
C ILE A 139 6.59 1.63 -12.90
N TRP A 140 5.27 1.45 -12.80
CA TRP A 140 4.28 2.51 -12.68
C TRP A 140 3.59 2.43 -11.32
N PHE A 141 3.72 3.49 -10.52
CA PHE A 141 3.06 3.66 -9.24
C PHE A 141 1.61 4.10 -9.44
#